data_AF-A0A523NE87-F1
#
_entry.id   AF-A0A523NE87-F1
#
_cell.length_a   1.000
_cell.length_b   1.000
_cell.length_c   1.000
_cell.angle_alpha   90.00
_cell.angle_beta   90.00
_cell.angle_gamma   90.00
#
_symmetry.space_group_name_H-M   'P 1'
#
loop_
_entity.id
_entity.type
_entity.pdbx_description
1 polymer ?
#
loop_
_entity_poly.entity_id
_entity_poly.type
_entity_poly.pdbx_seq_one_letter_code
_entity_poly.pdbx_strand_id
1 'polypeptide(L)'
;MKPSLLDYILRNRLPVTIFVAVASFIITFFASRAERDGVGYTPDQPINYSHRLHAGEMQIDCQYCHVAVEKSRHAMVPAVATCMNCHTIAKKDSPEIIKLTQYYNSGKTLKWKRIHKVPDYAYFNHSVHVN
;
A
#
# COMPACT_ATOMS: atom_id res chain seq x y z
N MET A 1 -58.68 21.69 -9.93
CA MET A 1 -58.39 20.37 -9.34
C MET A 1 -57.03 20.45 -8.67
N LYS A 2 -56.92 20.14 -7.37
CA LYS A 2 -55.61 20.15 -6.69
C LYS A 2 -54.77 18.99 -7.26
N PRO A 3 -53.49 19.19 -7.63
CA PRO A 3 -52.66 18.09 -8.07
C PRO A 3 -52.64 17.03 -6.97
N SER A 4 -52.78 15.76 -7.35
CA SER A 4 -52.74 14.66 -6.39
C SER A 4 -51.35 14.62 -5.75
N LEU A 5 -51.27 14.15 -4.51
CA LEU A 5 -49.99 13.96 -3.82
C LEU A 5 -49.01 13.14 -4.67
N LEU A 6 -49.53 12.13 -5.38
CA LEU A 6 -48.76 11.28 -6.29
C LEU A 6 -48.16 12.08 -7.47
N ASP A 7 -48.93 13.01 -8.06
CA ASP A 7 -48.46 13.82 -9.19
C ASP A 7 -47.36 14.81 -8.76
N TYR A 8 -47.47 15.40 -7.57
CA TYR A 8 -46.40 16.23 -6.98
C TYR A 8 -45.13 15.42 -6.68
N ILE A 9 -45.28 14.18 -6.17
CA ILE A 9 -44.15 13.30 -5.89
C ILE A 9 -43.42 12.94 -7.20
N LEU A 10 -44.15 12.49 -8.22
CA LEU A 10 -43.55 12.02 -9.47
C LEU A 10 -42.93 13.15 -10.29
N ARG A 11 -43.56 14.33 -10.37
CA ARG A 11 -43.06 15.44 -11.20
C ARG A 11 -41.94 16.25 -10.55
N ASN A 12 -41.91 16.34 -9.22
CA ASN A 12 -41.00 17.24 -8.52
C ASN A 12 -40.07 16.52 -7.57
N ARG A 13 -40.60 15.71 -6.62
CA ARG A 13 -39.77 15.09 -5.59
C ARG A 13 -38.85 14.02 -6.17
N LEU A 14 -39.38 13.13 -7.01
CA LEU A 14 -38.62 12.04 -7.62
C LEU A 14 -37.41 12.55 -8.45
N PRO A 15 -37.57 13.48 -9.41
CA PRO A 15 -36.42 13.97 -10.18
C PRO A 15 -35.41 14.74 -9.33
N VAL A 16 -35.86 15.52 -8.34
CA VAL A 16 -34.94 16.20 -7.41
C VAL A 16 -34.15 15.18 -6.58
N THR A 17 -34.78 14.14 -6.06
CA THR A 17 -34.10 13.09 -5.31
C THR A 17 -33.11 12.32 -6.19
N ILE A 18 -33.48 11.98 -7.43
CA ILE A 18 -32.57 11.34 -8.39
C ILE A 18 -31.38 12.25 -8.68
N PHE A 19 -31.62 13.54 -8.94
CA PHE A 19 -30.56 14.50 -9.19
C PHE A 19 -29.58 14.60 -8.01
N VAL A 20 -30.09 14.72 -6.79
CA VAL A 20 -29.25 14.76 -5.58
C VAL A 20 -28.45 13.47 -5.43
N ALA A 21 -29.08 12.30 -5.60
CA ALA A 21 -28.39 11.01 -5.48
C ALA A 21 -27.27 10.86 -6.52
N VAL A 22 -27.54 11.21 -7.78
CA VAL A 22 -26.55 11.16 -8.87
C VAL A 22 -25.43 12.17 -8.65
N ALA A 23 -25.76 13.41 -8.27
CA ALA A 23 -24.76 14.45 -7.99
C ALA A 23 -23.86 14.04 -6.81
N SER A 24 -24.43 13.55 -5.71
CA SER A 24 -23.67 13.03 -4.57
C SER A 24 -22.76 11.88 -4.98
N PHE A 25 -23.26 10.91 -5.75
CA PHE A 25 -22.43 9.81 -6.25
C PHE A 25 -21.25 10.31 -7.10
N ILE A 26 -21.50 11.21 -8.05
CA ILE A 26 -20.45 11.78 -8.91
C ILE A 26 -19.41 12.52 -8.08
N ILE A 27 -19.85 13.40 -7.16
CA ILE A 27 -18.94 14.17 -6.31
C ILE A 27 -18.09 13.24 -5.46
N THR A 28 -18.69 12.28 -4.75
CA THR A 28 -17.96 11.35 -3.90
C THR A 28 -17.03 10.45 -4.72
N PHE A 29 -17.44 10.00 -5.91
CA PHE A 29 -16.59 9.22 -6.81
C PHE A 29 -15.31 10.01 -7.13
N PHE A 30 -15.43 11.23 -7.65
CA PHE A 30 -14.23 12.00 -8.02
C PHE A 30 -13.40 12.45 -6.83
N ALA A 31 -14.04 12.85 -5.72
CA ALA A 31 -13.33 13.28 -4.51
C ALA A 31 -12.54 12.14 -3.83
N SER A 32 -13.08 10.92 -3.83
CA SER A 32 -12.43 9.74 -3.20
C SER A 32 -11.43 9.01 -4.11
N ARG A 33 -11.10 9.55 -5.29
CA ARG A 33 -10.26 8.85 -6.27
C ARG A 33 -8.91 8.41 -5.70
N ALA A 34 -8.23 9.27 -4.95
CA ALA A 34 -6.93 8.95 -4.38
C ALA A 34 -6.98 7.74 -3.42
N GLU A 35 -8.01 7.68 -2.58
CA GLU A 35 -8.23 6.54 -1.67
C GLU A 35 -8.59 5.26 -2.44
N ARG A 36 -9.45 5.37 -3.46
CA ARG A 36 -9.85 4.22 -4.30
C ARG A 36 -8.69 3.64 -5.10
N ASP A 37 -7.79 4.51 -5.58
CA ASP A 37 -6.59 4.12 -6.32
C ASP A 37 -5.42 3.74 -5.39
N GLY A 38 -5.60 3.84 -4.05
CA GLY A 38 -4.58 3.49 -3.05
C GLY A 38 -3.39 4.45 -2.99
N VAL A 39 -3.54 5.66 -3.54
CA VAL A 39 -2.48 6.68 -3.55
C VAL A 39 -2.29 7.23 -2.14
N GLY A 40 -1.05 7.21 -1.65
CA GLY A 40 -0.73 7.64 -0.29
C GLY A 40 -1.07 6.62 0.80
N TYR A 41 -1.37 5.37 0.43
CA TYR A 41 -1.56 4.30 1.41
C TYR A 41 -0.27 3.98 2.18
N THR A 42 -0.22 4.37 3.45
CA THR A 42 0.94 4.18 4.34
C THR A 42 0.54 3.41 5.61
N PRO A 43 0.47 2.06 5.56
CA PRO A 43 0.11 1.28 6.74
C PRO A 43 1.28 1.14 7.71
N ASP A 44 0.96 1.06 9.01
CA ASP A 44 1.97 0.74 10.03
C ASP A 44 2.59 -0.63 9.78
N GLN A 45 3.91 -0.65 9.65
CA GLN A 45 4.68 -1.87 9.42
C GLN A 45 5.12 -2.52 10.74
N PRO A 46 5.42 -3.83 10.75
CA PRO A 46 5.91 -4.52 11.96
C PRO A 46 7.22 -3.94 12.51
N ILE A 47 8.04 -3.38 11.62
CA ILE A 47 9.26 -2.64 11.92
C ILE A 47 9.19 -1.32 11.15
N ASN A 48 9.50 -0.22 11.82
CA ASN A 48 9.53 1.10 11.18
C ASN A 48 10.79 1.27 10.33
N TYR A 49 10.81 0.65 9.14
CA TYR A 49 11.92 0.69 8.21
C TYR A 49 11.91 1.98 7.36
N SER A 50 13.08 2.60 7.22
CA SER A 50 13.26 3.84 6.43
C SER A 50 14.01 3.57 5.13
N HIS A 51 13.29 3.55 3.99
CA HIS A 51 13.92 3.54 2.67
C HIS A 51 14.76 4.81 2.42
N ARG A 52 14.32 5.96 2.95
CA ARG A 52 15.04 7.24 2.82
C ARG A 52 16.45 7.16 3.41
N LEU A 53 16.61 6.55 4.58
CA LEU A 53 17.92 6.40 5.20
C LEU A 53 18.81 5.43 4.40
N HIS A 54 18.32 4.22 4.12
CA HIS A 54 19.14 3.16 3.53
C HIS A 54 19.45 3.41 2.05
N ALA A 55 18.44 3.63 1.22
CA ALA A 55 18.65 3.83 -0.22
C ALA A 55 18.93 5.30 -0.57
N GLY A 56 18.41 6.26 0.20
CA GLY A 56 18.57 7.69 -0.07
C GLY A 56 19.85 8.28 0.53
N GLU A 57 20.05 8.20 1.84
CA GLU A 57 21.20 8.85 2.48
C GLU A 57 22.46 7.99 2.42
N MET A 58 22.32 6.69 2.66
CA MET A 58 23.43 5.73 2.63
C MET A 58 23.72 5.17 1.24
N GLN A 59 22.85 5.45 0.26
CA GLN A 59 23.01 5.02 -1.14
C GLN A 59 23.21 3.50 -1.28
N ILE A 60 22.57 2.70 -0.41
CA ILE A 60 22.57 1.25 -0.55
C ILE A 60 21.73 0.89 -1.78
N ASP A 61 22.34 0.12 -2.68
CA ASP A 61 21.69 -0.31 -3.91
C ASP A 61 20.39 -1.09 -3.65
N CYS A 62 19.37 -0.82 -4.47
CA CYS A 62 18.05 -1.44 -4.33
C CYS A 62 18.09 -2.97 -4.40
N GLN A 63 18.99 -3.53 -5.22
CA GLN A 63 19.12 -4.96 -5.45
C GLN A 63 19.79 -5.68 -4.29
N TYR A 64 20.49 -4.96 -3.40
CA TYR A 64 21.05 -5.53 -2.19
C TYR A 64 19.96 -6.19 -1.32
N CYS A 65 18.81 -5.52 -1.19
CA CYS A 65 17.65 -6.04 -0.48
C CYS A 65 16.69 -6.81 -1.40
N HIS A 66 16.52 -6.36 -2.65
CA HIS A 66 15.56 -6.91 -3.61
C HIS A 66 16.22 -7.81 -4.66
N VAL A 67 17.01 -8.79 -4.21
CA VAL A 67 17.96 -9.61 -4.99
C VAL A 67 17.42 -10.32 -6.24
N ALA A 68 16.10 -10.53 -6.34
CA ALA A 68 15.49 -11.28 -7.45
C ALA A 68 14.75 -10.39 -8.46
N VAL A 69 14.86 -9.07 -8.32
CA VAL A 69 14.09 -8.11 -9.15
C VAL A 69 14.39 -8.26 -10.65
N GLU A 70 15.63 -8.58 -11.03
CA GLU A 70 16.04 -8.77 -12.43
C GLU A 70 15.75 -10.17 -12.99
N LYS A 71 15.52 -11.15 -12.13
CA LYS A 71 15.48 -12.57 -12.53
C LYS A 71 14.13 -13.23 -12.31
N SER A 72 13.30 -12.67 -11.44
CA SER A 72 12.03 -13.22 -11.02
C SER A 72 10.89 -12.28 -11.34
N ARG A 73 9.70 -12.85 -11.45
CA ARG A 73 8.46 -12.06 -11.55
C ARG A 73 8.18 -11.21 -10.31
N HIS A 74 8.78 -11.54 -9.17
CA HIS A 74 8.59 -10.83 -7.91
C HIS A 74 9.92 -10.22 -7.45
N ALA A 75 9.92 -8.92 -7.20
CA ALA A 75 10.93 -8.30 -6.35
C ALA A 75 10.75 -8.82 -4.92
N MET A 76 11.58 -9.79 -4.53
CA MET A 76 11.47 -10.44 -3.22
C MET A 76 11.71 -9.42 -2.11
N VAL A 77 10.94 -9.53 -1.02
CA VAL A 77 11.20 -8.78 0.21
C VAL A 77 12.31 -9.52 0.96
N PRO A 78 13.34 -8.82 1.47
CA PRO A 78 14.50 -9.48 2.08
C PRO A 78 14.12 -10.31 3.29
N ALA A 79 14.88 -11.38 3.51
CA ALA A 79 14.81 -12.15 4.75
C ALA A 79 15.37 -11.31 5.91
N VAL A 80 14.98 -11.66 7.14
CA VAL A 80 15.49 -10.99 8.36
C VAL A 80 17.02 -11.03 8.44
N ALA A 81 17.63 -12.10 7.93
CA ALA A 81 19.08 -12.26 7.88
C ALA A 81 19.78 -11.12 7.10
N THR A 82 19.19 -10.63 6.01
CA THR A 82 19.76 -9.51 5.23
C THR A 82 19.90 -8.25 6.09
N CYS A 83 18.92 -7.98 6.96
CA CYS A 83 18.99 -6.85 7.89
C CYS A 83 20.09 -7.05 8.95
N MET A 84 20.29 -8.30 9.40
CA MET A 84 21.28 -8.64 10.42
C MET A 84 22.73 -8.59 9.92
N ASN A 85 22.97 -8.57 8.60
CA ASN A 85 24.30 -8.36 8.04
C ASN A 85 24.98 -7.10 8.58
N CYS A 86 24.21 -6.06 8.90
CA CYS A 86 24.72 -4.82 9.49
C CYS A 86 24.23 -4.61 10.94
N HIS A 87 22.97 -4.95 11.24
CA HIS A 87 22.38 -4.68 12.55
C HIS A 87 22.86 -5.60 13.68
N THR A 88 23.70 -6.59 13.36
CA THR A 88 24.53 -7.29 14.35
C THR A 88 25.59 -6.41 15.00
N ILE A 89 25.86 -5.22 14.49
CA ILE A 89 26.75 -4.20 15.08
C ILE A 89 26.13 -2.79 15.09
N ALA A 90 25.33 -2.45 14.08
CA ALA A 90 24.80 -1.11 13.90
C ALA A 90 23.49 -0.88 14.66
N LYS A 91 23.43 0.22 15.43
CA LYS A 91 22.18 0.75 16.02
C LYS A 91 21.41 -0.25 16.91
N LYS A 92 22.12 -1.19 17.54
CA LYS A 92 21.57 -2.27 18.38
C LYS A 92 20.59 -1.78 19.44
N ASP A 93 20.89 -0.65 20.04
CA ASP A 93 20.12 -0.12 21.18
C ASP A 93 18.81 0.53 20.75
N SER A 94 18.53 0.64 19.45
CA SER A 94 17.28 1.20 18.98
C SER A 94 16.10 0.22 19.13
N PRO A 95 14.91 0.70 19.54
CA PRO A 95 13.75 -0.16 19.78
C PRO A 95 13.38 -1.04 18.57
N GLU A 96 13.48 -0.51 17.37
CA GLU A 96 13.16 -1.23 16.14
C GLU A 96 14.17 -2.34 15.82
N ILE A 97 15.44 -2.15 16.14
CA ILE A 97 16.48 -3.17 15.93
C ILE A 97 16.44 -4.24 17.03
N ILE A 98 16.01 -3.88 18.24
CA ILE A 98 15.71 -4.87 19.29
C ILE A 98 14.57 -5.79 18.82
N LYS A 99 13.48 -5.23 18.27
CA LYS A 99 12.38 -6.02 17.67
C LYS A 99 12.90 -6.90 16.53
N LEU A 100 13.69 -6.35 15.60
CA LEU A 100 14.31 -7.10 14.50
C LEU A 100 15.12 -8.30 15.01
N THR A 101 15.94 -8.08 16.04
CA THR A 101 16.78 -9.12 16.64
C THR A 101 15.93 -10.22 17.27
N GLN A 102 14.79 -9.88 17.89
CA GLN A 102 13.85 -10.88 18.40
C GLN A 102 13.25 -11.74 17.27
N TYR A 103 12.87 -11.13 16.13
CA TYR A 103 12.41 -11.89 14.96
C TYR A 103 13.50 -12.83 14.43
N TYR A 104 14.74 -12.34 14.35
CA TYR A 104 15.89 -13.14 13.92
C TYR A 104 16.14 -14.33 14.84
N ASN A 105 16.25 -14.10 16.15
CA ASN A 105 16.56 -15.13 17.14
C ASN A 105 15.43 -16.16 17.28
N SER A 106 14.17 -15.75 17.12
CA SER A 106 13.03 -16.66 17.17
C SER A 106 12.78 -17.43 15.87
N GLY A 107 13.55 -17.14 14.81
CA GLY A 107 13.33 -17.71 13.48
C GLY A 107 11.99 -17.32 12.84
N LYS A 108 11.28 -16.33 13.40
CA LYS A 108 9.98 -15.90 12.90
C LYS A 108 10.15 -14.95 11.72
N THR A 109 9.39 -15.18 10.66
CA THR A 109 9.36 -14.29 9.49
C THR A 109 8.64 -12.98 9.81
N LEU A 110 9.17 -11.87 9.31
CA LEU A 110 8.48 -10.58 9.34
C LEU A 110 7.27 -10.58 8.40
N LYS A 111 6.08 -10.41 8.95
CA LYS A 111 4.82 -10.32 8.19
C LYS A 111 4.59 -8.88 7.72
N TRP A 112 5.33 -8.47 6.70
CA TRP A 112 5.18 -7.15 6.09
C TRP A 112 3.76 -6.93 5.54
N LYS A 113 3.21 -5.73 5.75
CA LYS A 113 1.96 -5.32 5.10
C LYS A 113 2.30 -4.87 3.69
N ARG A 114 1.86 -5.63 2.69
CA ARG A 114 2.08 -5.34 1.27
C ARG A 114 1.29 -4.09 0.87
N ILE A 115 1.98 -3.11 0.29
CA ILE A 115 1.36 -1.87 -0.21
C ILE A 115 1.03 -1.90 -1.70
N HIS A 116 1.85 -2.59 -2.51
CA HIS A 116 1.61 -2.74 -3.95
C HIS A 116 1.16 -4.16 -4.24
N LYS A 117 -0.09 -4.31 -4.67
CA LYS A 117 -0.67 -5.58 -5.09
C LYS A 117 -1.53 -5.34 -6.33
N VAL A 118 -1.18 -5.99 -7.43
CA VAL A 118 -2.08 -6.09 -8.60
C VAL A 118 -3.21 -7.09 -8.30
N PRO A 119 -4.40 -6.94 -8.90
CA PRO A 119 -5.47 -7.93 -8.76
C PRO A 119 -5.01 -9.33 -9.17
N ASP A 120 -5.58 -10.37 -8.56
CA ASP A 120 -5.11 -11.75 -8.76
C ASP A 120 -5.34 -12.26 -10.21
N TYR A 121 -6.20 -11.60 -10.98
CA TYR A 121 -6.41 -11.85 -12.42
C TYR A 121 -5.42 -11.11 -13.33
N ALA A 122 -4.58 -10.23 -12.78
CA ALA A 122 -3.57 -9.49 -13.52
C ALA A 122 -2.18 -10.10 -13.30
N TYR A 123 -1.42 -10.27 -14.38
CA TYR A 123 -0.06 -10.81 -14.33
C TYR A 123 0.96 -9.68 -14.46
N PHE A 124 1.91 -9.64 -13.52
CA PHE A 124 3.04 -8.70 -13.54
C PHE A 124 4.35 -9.45 -13.30
N ASN A 125 5.38 -9.13 -14.10
CA ASN A 125 6.70 -9.76 -14.01
C ASN A 125 7.79 -8.69 -13.94
N HIS A 126 8.51 -8.57 -12.83
CA HIS A 126 9.57 -7.57 -12.67
C HIS A 126 10.74 -7.75 -13.66
N SER A 127 11.19 -8.99 -13.93
CA SER A 127 12.42 -9.26 -14.69
C SER A 127 12.43 -8.71 -16.11
N VAL A 128 11.27 -8.45 -16.70
CA VAL A 128 11.15 -7.93 -18.08
C VAL A 128 11.09 -6.40 -18.15
N HIS A 129 11.02 -5.70 -17.01
CA HIS A 129 10.90 -4.24 -16.95
C HIS A 129 12.14 -3.54 -16.38
N VAL A 130 13.07 -4.30 -15.80
CA VAL A 130 14.20 -3.77 -15.02
C VAL A 130 15.46 -3.57 -15.91
N ASN A 131 15.35 -3.77 -17.22
CA ASN A 131 16.44 -3.61 -18.20
C ASN A 131 16.36 -2.28 -18.96
#